data_AF-A0A9D6LWS5-F1
#
_entry.id   AF-A0A9D6LWS5-F1
#
_cell.length_a   1.000
_cell.length_b   1.000
_cell.length_c   1.000
_cell.angle_alpha   90.00
_cell.angle_beta   90.00
_cell.angle_gamma   90.00
#
_symmetry.space_group_name_H-M   'P 1'
#
loop_
_entity.id
_entity.type
_entity.pdbx_description
1 polymer ?
#
loop_
_entity_poly.entity_id
_entity_poly.type
_entity_poly.pdbx_seq_one_letter_code
_entity_poly.pdbx_strand_id
1 'polypeptide(L)'
;MTTLTVSVQQISEAIINALTKNSVPLSGIGEGDACAECYICAQKCPEKVREILSAGASRITASNVNAPAVPNDIAQYIDHTLLKPEATPAEIEKLCNEAREFHFAAVCVNPPYVKQCAEILRGTDVKIAVVVGFPLGAHTTEAKVFETQQAIT
;
A
#
# COMPACT_ATOMS: atom_id res chain seq x y z
N MET A 1 -8.37 27.33 -35.55
CA MET A 1 -8.39 26.55 -34.29
C MET A 1 -7.69 25.19 -34.45
N THR A 2 -6.68 25.06 -35.31
CA THR A 2 -6.05 23.76 -35.65
C THR A 2 -4.54 23.73 -35.38
N THR A 3 -3.96 24.84 -34.94
CA THR A 3 -2.51 25.00 -34.75
C THR A 3 -2.04 24.78 -33.30
N LEU A 4 -2.95 24.75 -32.32
CA LEU A 4 -2.62 24.58 -30.89
C LEU A 4 -2.68 23.13 -30.39
N THR A 5 -3.31 22.21 -31.12
CA THR A 5 -3.39 20.80 -30.75
C THR A 5 -2.14 20.01 -31.14
N VAL A 6 -1.43 20.45 -32.18
CA VAL A 6 -0.19 19.81 -32.66
C VAL A 6 0.96 19.97 -31.66
N SER A 7 1.04 21.11 -30.95
CA SER A 7 2.13 21.37 -30.01
C SER A 7 2.04 20.54 -28.73
N VAL A 8 0.84 20.32 -28.17
CA VAL A 8 0.67 19.50 -26.95
C VAL A 8 1.05 18.05 -27.20
N GLN A 9 0.71 17.51 -28.37
CA GLN A 9 1.04 16.14 -28.73
C GLN A 9 2.54 15.95 -28.98
N GLN A 10 3.17 16.90 -29.66
CA GLN A 10 4.63 16.92 -29.85
C GLN A 10 5.39 17.09 -28.53
N ILE A 11 4.89 17.92 -27.61
CA ILE A 11 5.47 18.08 -26.27
C ILE A 11 5.32 16.77 -25.48
N SER A 12 4.15 16.11 -25.56
CA SER A 12 3.91 14.85 -24.87
C SER A 12 4.82 13.73 -25.38
N GLU A 13 4.97 13.60 -26.70
CA GLU A 13 5.88 12.63 -27.33
C GLU A 13 7.35 12.93 -27.01
N ALA A 14 7.74 14.20 -26.98
CA ALA A 14 9.10 14.61 -26.61
C ALA A 14 9.40 14.30 -25.13
N ILE A 15 8.44 14.52 -24.23
CA ILE A 15 8.57 14.17 -22.81
C ILE A 15 8.66 12.66 -22.65
N ILE A 16 7.79 11.88 -23.30
CA ILE A 16 7.83 10.42 -23.25
C ILE A 16 9.17 9.89 -23.76
N ASN A 17 9.68 10.42 -24.87
CA ASN A 17 10.98 10.05 -25.42
C ASN A 17 12.16 10.47 -24.53
N ALA A 18 12.05 11.60 -23.82
CA ALA A 18 13.08 12.03 -22.88
C ALA A 18 13.08 11.17 -21.60
N LEU A 19 11.90 10.81 -21.09
CA LEU A 19 11.75 9.92 -19.93
C LEU A 19 12.22 8.49 -20.23
N THR A 20 11.98 7.99 -21.44
CA THR A 20 12.47 6.67 -21.87
C THR A 20 13.96 6.64 -22.18
N LYS A 21 14.58 7.77 -22.52
CA LYS A 21 16.04 7.87 -22.73
C LYS A 21 16.83 8.13 -21.45
N ASN A 22 16.22 8.78 -20.47
CA ASN A 22 16.80 9.04 -19.15
C ASN A 22 16.38 8.01 -18.09
N SER A 23 15.67 6.94 -18.47
CA SER A 23 15.55 5.80 -17.57
C SER A 23 16.97 5.30 -17.35
N VAL A 24 17.45 5.47 -16.11
CA VAL A 24 18.68 4.83 -15.65
C VAL A 24 18.50 3.35 -15.98
N PRO A 25 19.30 2.76 -16.89
CA PRO A 25 19.30 1.33 -17.01
C PRO A 25 19.68 0.81 -15.63
N LEU A 26 18.82 -0.02 -15.04
CA LEU A 26 19.17 -0.82 -13.88
C LEU A 26 20.18 -1.89 -14.32
N SER A 27 21.32 -1.45 -14.86
CA SER A 27 22.44 -2.31 -15.22
C SER A 27 23.17 -2.65 -13.93
N GLY A 28 22.63 -3.63 -13.23
CA GLY A 28 23.18 -4.14 -11.97
C GLY A 28 22.39 -5.29 -11.34
N ILE A 29 21.46 -5.92 -12.07
CA ILE A 29 20.66 -7.04 -11.59
C ILE A 29 20.77 -8.17 -12.61
N GLY A 30 21.36 -9.29 -12.19
CA GLY A 30 21.58 -10.47 -13.03
C GLY A 30 20.28 -11.08 -13.53
N GLU A 31 20.36 -11.90 -14.57
CA GLU A 31 19.22 -12.68 -15.10
C GLU A 31 18.69 -13.62 -14.01
N GLY A 32 17.67 -13.13 -13.29
CA GLY A 32 17.13 -13.71 -12.05
C GLY A 32 16.39 -12.69 -11.16
N ASP A 33 16.55 -11.38 -11.41
CA ASP A 33 16.26 -10.32 -10.44
C ASP A 33 15.14 -9.31 -10.77
N ALA A 34 14.13 -9.66 -11.55
CA ALA A 34 12.99 -8.75 -11.77
C ALA A 34 11.91 -8.84 -10.66
N CYS A 35 12.17 -8.38 -9.42
CA CYS A 35 11.10 -8.14 -8.40
C CYS A 35 10.50 -6.73 -8.51
N ALA A 36 10.68 -6.02 -9.63
CA ALA A 36 10.30 -4.61 -9.72
C ALA A 36 8.79 -4.36 -9.94
N GLU A 37 8.00 -5.39 -10.29
CA GLU A 37 6.64 -5.15 -10.82
C GLU A 37 5.55 -6.10 -10.28
N CYS A 38 5.89 -7.06 -9.43
CA CYS A 38 4.90 -8.04 -8.96
C CYS A 38 4.16 -7.63 -7.67
N TYR A 39 4.75 -6.73 -6.85
CA TYR A 39 4.24 -6.25 -5.56
C TYR A 39 3.88 -7.33 -4.52
N ILE A 40 4.26 -8.58 -4.75
CA ILE A 40 4.03 -9.75 -3.89
C ILE A 40 5.36 -10.33 -3.38
N CYS A 41 6.41 -9.50 -3.25
CA CYS A 41 7.73 -9.96 -2.84
C CYS A 41 7.69 -10.63 -1.44
N ALA A 42 6.75 -10.27 -0.55
CA ALA A 42 6.51 -10.97 0.73
C ALA A 42 6.12 -12.45 0.60
N GLN A 43 5.64 -12.87 -0.56
CA GLN A 43 5.25 -14.26 -0.85
C GLN A 43 6.27 -14.96 -1.74
N LYS A 44 6.66 -14.29 -2.83
CA LYS A 44 7.48 -14.89 -3.88
C LYS A 44 8.98 -14.81 -3.61
N CYS A 45 9.42 -13.85 -2.81
CA CYS A 45 10.84 -13.58 -2.55
C CYS A 45 11.08 -13.26 -1.06
N PRO A 46 10.73 -14.16 -0.13
CA PRO A 46 10.84 -13.90 1.31
C PRO A 46 12.28 -13.60 1.75
N GLU A 47 13.30 -14.18 1.12
CA GLU A 47 14.71 -13.89 1.47
C GLU A 47 15.08 -12.44 1.23
N LYS A 48 14.69 -11.86 0.09
CA LYS A 48 14.93 -10.43 -0.20
C LYS A 48 14.19 -9.53 0.79
N VAL A 49 13.01 -9.95 1.22
CA VAL A 49 12.26 -9.24 2.26
C VAL A 49 13.01 -9.31 3.59
N ARG A 50 13.59 -10.46 3.96
CA ARG A 50 14.44 -10.57 5.15
C ARG A 50 15.69 -9.72 5.08
N GLU A 51 16.29 -9.57 3.90
CA GLU A 51 17.40 -8.63 3.71
C GLU A 51 16.96 -7.19 3.99
N ILE A 52 15.81 -6.76 3.46
CA ILE A 52 15.24 -5.43 3.74
C ILE A 52 14.93 -5.24 5.24
N LEU A 53 14.37 -6.27 5.89
CA LEU A 53 14.10 -6.25 7.33
C LEU A 53 15.39 -6.19 8.14
N SER A 54 16.43 -6.95 7.78
CA SER A 54 17.73 -6.93 8.46
C SER A 54 18.50 -5.63 8.24
N ALA A 55 18.24 -4.93 7.14
CA ALA A 55 18.69 -3.56 6.91
C ALA A 55 17.96 -2.51 7.77
N GLY A 56 16.89 -2.90 8.49
CA GLY A 56 16.20 -2.07 9.48
C GLY A 56 14.81 -1.57 9.07
N ALA A 57 14.22 -2.08 7.99
CA ALA A 57 12.85 -1.70 7.64
C ALA A 57 11.85 -2.14 8.71
N SER A 58 11.06 -1.20 9.25
CA SER A 58 10.05 -1.48 10.28
C SER A 58 8.71 -1.97 9.71
N ARG A 59 8.47 -1.71 8.43
CA ARG A 59 7.28 -2.09 7.68
C ARG A 59 7.66 -2.41 6.24
N ILE A 60 6.92 -3.33 5.65
CA ILE A 60 7.02 -3.67 4.24
C ILE A 60 5.64 -3.56 3.61
N THR A 61 5.60 -2.95 2.44
CA THR A 61 4.38 -2.94 1.64
C THR A 61 4.36 -4.18 0.77
N ALA A 62 3.24 -4.89 0.80
CA ALA A 62 2.95 -5.94 -0.15
C ALA A 62 1.51 -5.78 -0.61
N SER A 63 1.31 -5.72 -1.92
CA SER A 63 -0.01 -5.51 -2.54
C SER A 63 -0.55 -6.85 -3.00
N ASN A 64 -1.88 -7.04 -2.92
CA ASN A 64 -2.55 -8.28 -3.36
C ASN A 64 -2.00 -9.55 -2.70
N VAL A 65 -1.64 -9.44 -1.42
CA VAL A 65 -1.13 -10.55 -0.62
C VAL A 65 -2.23 -11.57 -0.39
N ASN A 66 -2.12 -12.74 -1.02
CA ASN A 66 -2.76 -13.96 -0.53
C ASN A 66 -2.19 -14.39 0.84
N ALA A 67 -2.86 -14.07 1.93
CA ALA A 67 -2.32 -14.18 3.28
C ALA A 67 -1.71 -15.55 3.68
N PRO A 68 -2.26 -16.72 3.29
CA PRO A 68 -1.65 -18.04 3.54
C PRO A 68 -0.27 -18.27 2.92
N ALA A 69 0.14 -17.46 1.95
CA ALA A 69 1.42 -17.62 1.25
C ALA A 69 2.56 -16.78 1.86
N VAL A 70 2.31 -16.02 2.94
CA VAL A 70 3.34 -15.21 3.61
C VAL A 70 3.91 -15.95 4.81
N PRO A 71 5.24 -16.06 4.94
CA PRO A 71 5.87 -16.57 6.15
C PRO A 71 5.52 -15.73 7.40
N ASN A 72 5.22 -16.38 8.53
CA ASN A 72 4.81 -15.69 9.77
C ASN A 72 5.84 -14.67 10.27
N ASP A 73 7.14 -14.92 10.07
CA ASP A 73 8.22 -13.99 10.44
C ASP A 73 8.19 -12.69 9.63
N ILE A 74 7.51 -12.69 8.48
CA ILE A 74 7.36 -11.53 7.59
C ILE A 74 5.99 -10.87 7.77
N ALA A 75 4.94 -11.65 8.06
CA ALA A 75 3.57 -11.17 8.20
C ALA A 75 3.45 -10.01 9.23
N GLN A 76 4.21 -10.09 10.32
CA GLN A 76 4.25 -9.07 11.39
C GLN A 76 4.79 -7.69 10.97
N TYR A 77 5.20 -7.54 9.71
CA TYR A 77 5.69 -6.30 9.10
C TYR A 77 4.75 -5.72 8.02
N ILE A 78 3.65 -6.41 7.72
CA ILE A 78 2.70 -6.03 6.66
C ILE A 78 1.48 -5.34 7.24
N ASP A 79 1.07 -4.23 6.62
CA ASP A 79 -0.22 -3.59 6.85
C ASP A 79 -1.23 -4.05 5.78
N HIS A 80 -2.20 -4.89 6.17
CA HIS A 80 -3.22 -5.44 5.27
C HIS A 80 -4.22 -4.35 4.88
N THR A 81 -4.17 -3.91 3.63
CA THR A 81 -4.75 -2.64 3.21
C THR A 81 -5.98 -2.81 2.32
N LEU A 82 -7.09 -2.14 2.67
CA LEU A 82 -8.28 -2.00 1.83
C LEU A 82 -8.79 -0.55 1.84
N LEU A 83 -8.44 0.17 0.78
CA LEU A 83 -8.78 1.60 0.60
C LEU A 83 -9.66 1.86 -0.63
N LYS A 84 -10.28 0.80 -1.20
CA LYS A 84 -11.21 0.94 -2.31
C LYS A 84 -12.43 1.77 -1.86
N PRO A 85 -12.88 2.76 -2.64
CA PRO A 85 -14.02 3.58 -2.26
C PRO A 85 -15.32 2.79 -2.14
N GLU A 86 -15.45 1.69 -2.89
CA GLU A 86 -16.60 0.78 -2.86
C GLU A 86 -16.45 -0.38 -1.85
N ALA A 87 -15.40 -0.37 -1.01
CA ALA A 87 -15.20 -1.40 0.00
C ALA A 87 -16.45 -1.52 0.89
N THR A 88 -16.88 -2.74 1.16
CA THR A 88 -18.07 -3.04 1.95
C THR A 88 -17.71 -3.43 3.39
N PRO A 89 -18.65 -3.29 4.37
CA PRO A 89 -18.43 -3.79 5.72
C PRO A 89 -18.03 -5.27 5.79
N ALA A 90 -18.59 -6.12 4.92
CA ALA A 90 -18.25 -7.54 4.86
C ALA A 90 -16.80 -7.78 4.39
N GLU A 91 -16.31 -6.98 3.43
CA GLU A 91 -14.90 -7.05 3.01
C GLU A 91 -13.95 -6.56 4.10
N ILE A 92 -14.35 -5.55 4.89
CA ILE A 92 -13.59 -5.09 6.06
C ILE A 92 -13.54 -6.15 7.16
N GLU A 93 -14.64 -6.85 7.40
CA GLU A 93 -14.65 -7.98 8.32
C GLU A 93 -13.70 -9.09 7.86
N LYS A 94 -13.75 -9.44 6.57
CA LYS A 94 -12.81 -10.40 5.97
C LYS A 94 -11.36 -9.94 6.14
N LEU A 95 -11.05 -8.67 5.84
CA LEU A 95 -9.72 -8.07 6.02
C LEU A 95 -9.23 -8.24 7.46
N CYS A 96 -10.07 -7.93 8.45
CA CYS A 96 -9.73 -8.05 9.86
C CYS A 96 -9.52 -9.51 10.29
N ASN A 97 -10.38 -10.43 9.81
CA ASN A 97 -10.26 -11.85 10.13
C ASN A 97 -8.97 -12.45 9.55
N GLU A 98 -8.61 -12.10 8.31
CA GLU A 98 -7.33 -12.49 7.71
C GLU A 98 -6.16 -11.91 8.50
N ALA A 99 -6.21 -10.62 8.85
CA ALA A 99 -5.13 -10.01 9.62
C ALA A 99 -4.93 -10.66 10.99
N ARG A 100 -6.01 -11.04 11.67
CA ARG A 100 -5.96 -11.80 12.92
C ARG A 100 -5.39 -13.20 12.72
N GLU A 101 -5.82 -13.92 11.68
CA GLU A 101 -5.38 -15.28 11.41
C GLU A 101 -3.89 -15.36 11.10
N PHE A 102 -3.37 -14.40 10.33
CA PHE A 102 -1.99 -14.38 9.86
C PHE A 102 -1.06 -13.48 10.68
N HIS A 103 -1.55 -12.92 11.80
CA HIS A 103 -0.79 -12.01 12.66
C HIS A 103 -0.12 -10.87 11.88
N PHE A 104 -0.89 -10.24 10.98
CA PHE A 104 -0.41 -9.05 10.27
C PHE A 104 -0.17 -7.90 11.25
N ALA A 105 0.71 -6.99 10.85
CA ALA A 105 1.13 -5.89 11.70
C ALA A 105 -0.01 -4.89 11.97
N ALA A 106 -0.81 -4.61 10.96
CA ALA A 106 -1.99 -3.78 11.05
C ALA A 106 -3.00 -4.10 9.93
N VAL A 107 -4.22 -3.62 10.08
CA VAL A 107 -5.13 -3.34 8.95
C VAL A 107 -5.06 -1.86 8.59
N CYS A 108 -5.12 -1.50 7.31
CA CYS A 108 -5.15 -0.11 6.85
C CYS A 108 -6.45 0.16 6.09
N VAL A 109 -7.28 1.06 6.63
CA VAL A 109 -8.66 1.31 6.16
C VAL A 109 -9.01 2.80 6.08
N ASN A 110 -10.11 3.11 5.38
CA ASN A 110 -10.70 4.44 5.39
C ASN A 110 -11.38 4.75 6.74
N PRO A 111 -11.46 6.03 7.16
CA PRO A 111 -11.97 6.42 8.48
C PRO A 111 -13.32 5.81 8.92
N PRO A 112 -14.34 5.67 8.05
CA PRO A 112 -15.65 5.11 8.46
C PRO A 112 -15.57 3.69 9.03
N TYR A 113 -14.52 2.93 8.71
CA TYR A 113 -14.37 1.53 9.08
C TYR A 113 -13.58 1.31 10.38
N VAL A 114 -13.00 2.37 10.96
CA VAL A 114 -12.14 2.24 12.15
C VAL A 114 -12.87 1.59 13.32
N LYS A 115 -14.12 2.01 13.61
CA LYS A 115 -14.92 1.45 14.69
C LYS A 115 -15.18 -0.05 14.49
N GLN A 116 -15.55 -0.45 13.27
CA GLN A 116 -15.78 -1.84 12.94
C GLN A 116 -14.50 -2.67 13.12
N CYS A 117 -13.36 -2.18 12.65
CA CYS A 117 -12.07 -2.85 12.83
C CYS A 117 -11.71 -3.00 14.32
N ALA A 118 -11.92 -1.95 15.11
CA ALA A 118 -11.65 -1.95 16.56
C ALA A 118 -12.52 -2.94 17.34
N GLU A 119 -13.75 -3.17 16.90
CA GLU A 119 -14.64 -4.18 17.46
C GLU A 119 -14.15 -5.60 17.12
N ILE A 120 -13.80 -5.86 15.86
CA ILE A 120 -13.40 -7.20 15.38
C ILE A 120 -12.00 -7.61 15.87
N LEU A 121 -11.05 -6.68 15.91
CA LEU A 121 -9.66 -6.91 16.29
C LEU A 121 -9.42 -6.73 17.80
N ARG A 122 -10.48 -6.63 18.60
CA ARG A 122 -10.35 -6.49 20.05
C ARG A 122 -9.65 -7.69 20.66
N GLY A 123 -8.55 -7.43 21.37
CA GLY A 123 -7.77 -8.46 22.04
C GLY A 123 -6.77 -9.19 21.13
N THR A 124 -6.59 -8.74 19.89
CA THR A 124 -5.51 -9.22 19.01
C THR A 124 -4.28 -8.30 19.11
N ASP A 125 -3.17 -8.74 18.52
CA ASP A 125 -1.93 -7.98 18.34
C ASP A 125 -1.94 -7.11 17.07
N VAL A 126 -2.99 -7.21 16.26
CA VAL A 126 -3.14 -6.49 14.99
C VAL A 126 -3.53 -5.04 15.26
N LYS A 127 -2.74 -4.09 14.75
CA LYS A 127 -3.02 -2.66 14.86
C LYS A 127 -4.04 -2.19 13.83
N ILE A 128 -4.58 -0.98 14.04
CA ILE A 128 -5.42 -0.31 13.05
C ILE A 128 -4.68 0.94 12.59
N ALA A 129 -4.38 0.97 11.29
CA ALA A 129 -3.91 2.14 10.57
C ALA A 129 -5.11 2.75 9.83
N VAL A 130 -5.17 4.08 9.83
CA VAL A 130 -6.23 4.85 9.17
C VAL A 130 -5.58 5.94 8.33
N VAL A 131 -6.07 6.09 7.11
CA VAL A 131 -5.63 7.17 6.23
C VAL A 131 -6.41 8.45 6.51
N VAL A 132 -5.76 9.61 6.36
CA VAL A 132 -6.36 10.94 6.59
C VAL A 132 -6.14 11.81 5.36
N GLY A 133 -7.21 12.44 4.86
CA GLY A 133 -7.19 13.25 3.65
C GLY A 133 -6.89 12.44 2.39
N PHE A 134 -7.11 11.14 2.41
CA PHE A 134 -6.85 10.24 1.29
C PHE A 134 -7.96 10.34 0.22
N PRO A 135 -7.65 10.19 -1.08
CA PRO A 135 -6.35 9.88 -1.67
C PRO A 135 -5.49 11.11 -2.03
N LEU A 136 -6.11 12.28 -2.24
CA LEU A 136 -5.41 13.43 -2.85
C LEU A 136 -4.57 14.23 -1.85
N GLY A 137 -4.94 14.25 -0.57
CA GLY A 137 -4.26 15.03 0.46
C GLY A 137 -4.45 16.55 0.35
N ALA A 138 -5.20 17.04 -0.64
CA ALA A 138 -5.40 18.47 -0.93
C ALA A 138 -6.55 19.11 -0.12
N HIS A 139 -6.75 18.64 1.11
CA HIS A 139 -7.72 19.17 2.06
C HIS A 139 -7.08 20.20 2.98
N THR A 140 -7.90 21.06 3.60
CA THR A 140 -7.40 22.02 4.60
C THR A 140 -6.86 21.30 5.83
N THR A 141 -6.00 21.97 6.59
CA THR A 141 -5.46 21.44 7.84
C THR A 141 -6.57 21.11 8.82
N GLU A 142 -7.59 21.97 8.93
CA GLU A 142 -8.74 21.79 9.83
C GLU A 142 -9.52 20.52 9.49
N ALA A 143 -9.72 20.23 8.20
CA ALA A 143 -10.38 19.01 7.75
C ALA A 143 -9.60 17.76 8.16
N LYS A 144 -8.26 17.76 7.97
CA LYS A 144 -7.40 16.63 8.36
C LYS A 144 -7.37 16.43 9.87
N VAL A 145 -7.35 17.53 10.65
CA VAL A 145 -7.41 17.48 12.12
C VAL A 145 -8.73 16.84 12.56
N PHE A 146 -9.85 17.29 11.99
CA PHE A 146 -11.17 16.75 12.31
C PHE A 146 -11.28 15.26 11.98
N GLU A 147 -10.86 14.84 10.79
CA GLU A 147 -10.84 13.43 10.38
C GLU A 147 -9.96 12.57 11.31
N THR A 148 -8.79 13.08 11.71
CA THR A 148 -7.91 12.42 12.67
C THR A 148 -8.59 12.25 14.03
N GLN A 149 -9.25 13.30 14.53
CA GLN A 149 -9.97 13.26 15.81
C GLN A 149 -11.10 12.23 15.80
N GLN A 150 -11.84 12.13 14.70
CA GLN A 150 -12.88 11.13 14.53
C GLN A 150 -12.32 9.71 14.50
N ALA A 151 -11.11 9.51 13.95
CA ALA A 151 -10.51 8.19 13.84
C ALA A 151 -9.89 7.68 15.16
N ILE A 152 -9.56 8.56 16.11
CA ILE A 152 -8.97 8.17 17.41
C ILE A 152 -9.99 8.04 18.56
N THR A 153 -11.26 8.40 18.31
CA THR A 153 -12.33 8.45 19.32
C THR A 153 -13.25 7.24 19.19
#